data_AF-A0A7Y2JM49-F1
#
_entry.id   AF-A0A7Y2JM49-F1
#
_cell.length_a   1.000
_cell.length_b   1.000
_cell.length_c   1.000
_cell.angle_alpha   90.00
_cell.angle_beta   90.00
_cell.angle_gamma   90.00
#
_symmetry.space_group_name_H-M   'P 1'
#
loop_
_entity.id
_entity.type
_entity.pdbx_description
1 polymer ?
#
loop_
_entity_poly.entity_id
_entity_poly.type
_entity_poly.pdbx_seq_one_letter_code
_entity_poly.pdbx_strand_id
1 'polypeptide(L)'
;MIRILFSAPRKDWDDYRDVLPAALAEVGVEAVIEHDVAPQHPETVDYIVYAPSSRLKDFRPYTGTKGVLNLWAGVEGIVENQTLTQPLTRMVDYGLTEGMIEWCVGHTLRHHLDMDQD
;
A
#
# COMPACT_ATOMS: atom_id res chain seq x y z
N MET A 1 1.62 6.27 21.28
CA MET A 1 2.56 6.03 20.16
C MET A 1 2.00 4.91 19.32
N ILE A 2 1.76 5.18 18.03
CA ILE A 2 1.14 4.26 17.08
C ILE A 2 2.19 3.26 16.57
N ARG A 3 1.83 1.99 16.40
CA ARG A 3 2.73 0.96 15.83
C ARG A 3 2.27 0.59 14.43
N ILE A 4 3.13 0.85 13.44
CA ILE A 4 2.85 0.60 12.03
C ILE A 4 3.75 -0.52 11.54
N LEU A 5 3.14 -1.56 10.98
CA LEU A 5 3.87 -2.58 10.23
C LEU A 5 3.94 -2.17 8.75
N PHE A 6 5.13 -1.97 8.22
CA PHE A 6 5.33 -1.79 6.78
C PHE A 6 5.59 -3.15 6.13
N SER A 7 4.53 -3.75 5.59
CA SER A 7 4.52 -5.08 5.00
C SER A 7 4.56 -4.99 3.47
N ALA A 8 5.73 -4.72 2.93
CA ALA A 8 6.00 -4.69 1.49
C ALA A 8 7.46 -5.09 1.17
N PRO A 9 7.78 -5.44 -0.09
CA PRO A 9 9.16 -5.71 -0.50
C PRO A 9 10.15 -4.62 -0.11
N ARG A 10 11.42 -5.01 0.04
CA ARG A 10 12.50 -4.08 0.45
C ARG A 10 12.62 -2.86 -0.48
N LYS A 11 12.44 -3.07 -1.79
CA LYS A 11 12.38 -1.99 -2.79
C LYS A 11 11.40 -0.88 -2.36
N ASP A 12 10.17 -1.27 -2.03
CA ASP A 12 9.13 -0.32 -1.68
C ASP A 12 9.42 0.32 -0.32
N TRP A 13 10.04 -0.42 0.62
CA TRP A 13 10.50 0.17 1.88
C TRP A 13 11.59 1.22 1.67
N ASP A 14 12.54 0.99 0.77
CA ASP A 14 13.62 1.95 0.50
C ASP A 14 13.08 3.29 -0.03
N ASP A 15 11.94 3.27 -0.74
CA ASP A 15 11.23 4.48 -1.20
C ASP A 15 10.47 5.19 -0.05
N TYR A 16 10.00 4.43 0.95
CA TYR A 16 9.11 4.94 2.01
C TYR A 16 9.79 5.25 3.34
N ARG A 17 10.97 4.68 3.62
CA ARG A 17 11.60 4.71 4.95
C ARG A 17 11.88 6.11 5.49
N ASP A 18 12.08 7.07 4.60
CA ASP A 18 12.38 8.46 4.95
C ASP A 18 11.13 9.35 4.82
N VAL A 19 10.28 9.13 3.81
CA VAL A 19 9.10 9.96 3.54
C VAL A 19 7.90 9.64 4.43
N LEU A 20 7.68 8.36 4.79
CA LEU A 20 6.55 7.97 5.63
C LEU A 20 6.67 8.54 7.06
N PRO A 21 7.81 8.41 7.77
CA PRO A 21 7.98 9.06 9.06
C PRO A 21 7.86 10.60 8.97
N ALA A 22 8.42 11.22 7.91
CA ALA A 22 8.34 12.67 7.72
C ALA A 22 6.89 13.15 7.55
N ALA A 23 6.10 12.47 6.72
CA ALA A 23 4.70 12.79 6.51
C ALA A 23 3.86 12.61 7.78
N LEU A 24 4.13 11.57 8.57
CA LEU A 24 3.47 11.37 9.87
C LEU A 24 3.81 12.48 10.86
N ALA A 25 5.09 12.90 10.92
CA ALA A 25 5.54 13.98 11.78
C ALA A 25 4.91 15.33 11.39
N GLU A 26 4.78 15.61 10.09
CA GLU A 26 4.13 16.83 9.57
C GLU A 26 2.69 16.98 10.06
N VAL A 27 1.95 15.86 10.16
CA VAL A 27 0.57 15.85 10.67
C VAL A 27 0.47 15.61 12.18
N GLY A 28 1.60 15.59 12.90
CA GLY A 28 1.65 15.43 14.36
C GLY A 28 1.36 14.01 14.86
N VAL A 29 1.57 12.98 14.02
CA VAL A 29 1.36 11.58 14.39
C VAL A 29 2.67 10.95 14.86
N GLU A 30 2.74 10.62 16.15
CA GLU A 30 3.86 9.86 16.73
C GLU A 30 3.70 8.36 16.46
N ALA A 31 4.53 7.82 15.58
CA ALA A 31 4.51 6.41 15.20
C ALA A 31 5.90 5.75 15.22
N VAL A 32 5.90 4.45 15.49
CA VAL A 32 7.04 3.54 15.27
C VAL A 32 6.69 2.67 14.08
N ILE A 33 7.56 2.67 13.07
CA ILE A 33 7.38 1.89 11.84
C ILE A 33 8.38 0.74 11.86
N GLU A 34 7.86 -0.48 11.73
CA GLU A 34 8.65 -1.70 11.64
C GLU A 34 8.53 -2.29 10.24
N HIS A 35 9.66 -2.55 9.59
CA HIS A 35 9.72 -3.28 8.32
C HIS A 35 10.02 -4.76 8.62
N ASP A 36 8.95 -5.55 8.79
CA ASP A 36 9.04 -7.02 8.90
C ASP A 36 7.69 -7.63 8.48
N VAL A 37 7.66 -8.95 8.30
CA VAL A 37 6.47 -9.72 7.95
C VAL A 37 5.82 -10.34 9.19
N ALA A 38 6.57 -10.45 10.29
CA ALA A 38 6.11 -11.06 11.54
C ALA A 38 6.79 -10.39 12.76
N PRO A 39 6.26 -9.24 13.25
CA PRO A 39 6.73 -8.66 14.49
C PRO A 39 6.54 -9.64 15.65
N GLN A 40 7.37 -9.54 16.68
CA GLN A 40 7.29 -10.43 17.86
C GLN A 40 5.94 -10.33 18.59
N HIS A 41 5.29 -9.17 18.48
CA HIS A 41 4.04 -8.82 19.14
C HIS A 41 3.00 -8.30 18.11
N PRO A 42 2.48 -9.15 17.21
CA PRO A 42 1.55 -8.73 16.15
C PRO A 42 0.25 -8.13 16.69
N GLU A 43 -0.17 -8.51 17.90
CA GLU A 43 -1.32 -7.95 18.60
C GLU A 43 -1.17 -6.47 18.96
N THR A 44 0.07 -5.96 18.99
CA THR A 44 0.37 -4.56 19.32
C THR A 44 0.39 -3.64 18.09
N VAL A 45 0.30 -4.20 16.88
CA VAL A 45 0.29 -3.41 15.64
C VAL A 45 -1.04 -2.70 15.51
N ASP A 46 -1.01 -1.38 15.33
CA ASP A 46 -2.21 -0.55 15.13
C ASP A 46 -2.61 -0.47 13.66
N TYR A 47 -1.65 -0.37 12.75
CA TYR A 47 -1.88 -0.24 11.31
C TYR A 47 -0.89 -1.07 10.50
N ILE A 48 -1.32 -1.58 9.36
CA ILE A 48 -0.47 -2.29 8.42
C ILE A 48 -0.47 -1.53 7.11
N VAL A 49 0.70 -1.07 6.66
CA VAL A 49 0.90 -0.64 5.26
C VAL A 49 1.23 -1.91 4.47
N TYR A 50 0.46 -2.22 3.45
CA TYR A 50 0.48 -3.52 2.78
C TYR A 50 0.70 -3.37 1.26
N ALA A 51 1.53 -4.23 0.68
CA ALA A 51 1.55 -4.45 -0.77
C ALA A 51 1.11 -5.88 -1.10
N PRO A 52 0.42 -6.14 -2.23
CA PRO A 52 0.06 -7.48 -2.68
C PRO A 52 1.28 -8.42 -2.84
N SER A 53 2.42 -7.83 -3.19
CA SER A 53 3.75 -8.47 -3.26
C SER A 53 4.35 -8.82 -1.90
N SER A 54 3.70 -8.47 -0.79
CA SER A 54 4.11 -8.82 0.55
C SER A 54 4.08 -10.32 0.82
N ARG A 55 4.96 -10.76 1.71
CA ARG A 55 4.97 -12.11 2.27
C ARG A 55 3.92 -12.29 3.38
N LEU A 56 3.31 -11.22 3.88
CA LEU A 56 2.23 -11.30 4.86
C LEU A 56 0.99 -11.89 4.18
N LYS A 57 0.58 -13.07 4.64
CA LYS A 57 -0.61 -13.78 4.13
C LYS A 57 -1.62 -14.13 5.22
N ASP A 58 -1.21 -14.12 6.48
CA ASP A 58 -2.07 -14.44 7.61
C ASP A 58 -2.26 -13.21 8.51
N PHE A 59 -3.49 -12.70 8.54
CA PHE A 59 -3.85 -11.51 9.32
C PHE A 59 -4.44 -11.85 10.71
N ARG A 60 -4.66 -13.14 11.02
CA ARG A 60 -5.22 -13.59 12.32
C ARG A 60 -4.44 -13.11 13.55
N PRO A 61 -3.09 -13.06 13.55
CA PRO A 61 -2.34 -12.61 14.73
C PRO A 61 -2.50 -11.11 15.03
N TYR A 62 -2.94 -10.31 14.06
CA TYR A 62 -2.98 -8.85 14.12
C TYR A 62 -4.29 -8.34 14.70
N THR A 63 -4.63 -8.80 15.90
CA THR A 63 -5.92 -8.54 16.55
C THR A 63 -6.11 -7.08 16.99
N GLY A 64 -5.03 -6.33 17.20
CA GLY A 64 -5.05 -4.90 17.51
C GLY A 64 -5.13 -3.97 16.30
N THR A 65 -4.98 -4.51 15.08
CA THR A 65 -4.90 -3.70 13.86
C THR A 65 -6.26 -3.05 13.55
N LYS A 66 -6.24 -1.72 13.47
CA LYS A 66 -7.38 -0.84 13.20
C LYS A 66 -7.61 -0.66 11.70
N GLY A 67 -6.60 -0.89 10.88
CA GLY A 67 -6.74 -0.84 9.42
C GLY A 67 -5.52 -1.34 8.66
N VAL A 68 -5.78 -1.88 7.47
CA VAL A 68 -4.79 -2.28 6.48
C VAL A 68 -4.85 -1.29 5.31
N LEU A 69 -3.75 -0.59 5.05
CA LEU A 69 -3.62 0.42 4.00
C LEU A 69 -2.83 -0.19 2.83
N ASN A 70 -3.54 -0.55 1.78
CA ASN A 70 -2.96 -1.15 0.59
C ASN A 70 -2.27 -0.09 -0.29
N LEU A 71 -1.03 -0.35 -0.69
CA LEU A 71 -0.21 0.51 -1.56
C LEU A 71 -0.65 0.47 -3.04
N TRP A 72 -1.74 -0.21 -3.36
CA TRP A 72 -2.24 -0.41 -4.73
C TRP A 72 -3.73 -0.08 -4.82
N ALA A 73 -4.16 0.31 -6.01
CA ALA A 73 -5.58 0.58 -6.30
C ALA A 73 -6.40 -0.71 -6.36
N GLY A 74 -5.85 -1.77 -6.96
CA GLY A 74 -6.45 -3.10 -7.02
C GLY A 74 -6.38 -3.82 -5.67
N VAL A 75 -7.43 -4.57 -5.36
CA VAL A 75 -7.60 -5.26 -4.06
C VAL A 75 -8.01 -6.73 -4.21
N GLU A 76 -8.22 -7.20 -5.43
CA GLU A 76 -8.64 -8.56 -5.78
C GLU A 76 -7.79 -9.64 -5.10
N GLY A 77 -6.47 -9.42 -4.99
CA GLY A 77 -5.55 -10.38 -4.37
C GLY A 77 -5.62 -10.47 -2.84
N ILE A 78 -6.33 -9.56 -2.16
CA ILE A 78 -6.41 -9.53 -0.68
C ILE A 78 -7.84 -9.63 -0.14
N VAL A 79 -8.85 -9.15 -0.87
CA VAL A 79 -10.25 -9.16 -0.37
C VAL A 79 -10.84 -10.56 -0.19
N GLU A 80 -10.31 -11.56 -0.90
CA GLU A 80 -10.71 -12.97 -0.74
C GLU A 80 -10.00 -13.67 0.43
N ASN A 81 -9.04 -13.00 1.08
CA ASN A 81 -8.30 -13.58 2.19
C ASN A 81 -9.17 -13.64 3.44
N GLN A 82 -9.65 -14.83 3.79
CA GLN A 82 -10.50 -15.08 4.95
C GLN A 82 -9.84 -14.74 6.30
N THR A 83 -8.51 -14.61 6.35
CA THR A 83 -7.80 -14.20 7.57
C THR A 83 -7.84 -12.70 7.81
N LEU A 84 -8.09 -11.89 6.77
CA LEU A 84 -8.23 -10.45 6.87
C LEU A 84 -9.62 -10.10 7.43
N THR A 85 -9.65 -9.75 8.72
CA THR A 85 -10.87 -9.31 9.40
C THR A 85 -10.87 -7.80 9.66
N GLN A 86 -9.71 -7.16 9.49
CA GLN A 86 -9.51 -5.74 9.67
C GLN A 86 -10.05 -4.92 8.49
N PRO A 87 -10.45 -3.66 8.69
CA PRO A 87 -10.83 -2.76 7.60
C PRO A 87 -9.68 -2.60 6.59
N LEU A 88 -10.00 -2.79 5.30
CA LEU A 88 -9.06 -2.59 4.19
C LEU A 88 -9.32 -1.26 3.51
N THR A 89 -8.26 -0.48 3.30
CA THR A 89 -8.26 0.74 2.49
C THR A 89 -7.41 0.52 1.25
N ARG A 90 -7.95 0.82 0.06
CA ARG A 90 -7.20 0.80 -1.21
C ARG A 90 -6.51 2.13 -1.45
N MET A 91 -5.47 2.14 -2.27
CA MET A 91 -4.85 3.40 -2.71
C MET A 91 -5.80 4.15 -3.64
N VAL A 92 -6.11 5.39 -3.26
CA VAL A 92 -6.78 6.39 -4.09
C VAL A 92 -5.84 7.59 -4.11
N ASP A 93 -5.24 7.85 -5.27
CA ASP A 93 -4.25 8.91 -5.42
C ASP A 93 -4.48 9.70 -6.73
N TYR A 94 -4.17 10.99 -6.68
CA TYR A 94 -4.29 11.88 -7.83
C TYR A 94 -3.25 11.53 -8.91
N GLY A 95 -2.02 11.21 -8.52
CA GLY A 95 -0.96 10.82 -9.45
C GLY A 95 -1.28 9.53 -10.19
N LEU A 96 -1.86 8.53 -9.52
CA LEU A 96 -2.37 7.33 -10.19
C LEU A 96 -3.48 7.66 -11.20
N THR A 97 -4.36 8.59 -10.87
CA THR A 97 -5.46 9.01 -11.77
C THR A 97 -4.91 9.72 -13.00
N GLU A 98 -4.02 10.70 -12.80
CA GLU A 98 -3.39 11.45 -13.89
C GLU A 98 -2.56 10.54 -14.80
N GLY A 99 -1.74 9.66 -14.23
CA GLY A 99 -0.94 8.71 -15.02
C GLY A 99 -1.82 7.79 -15.89
N MET A 100 -2.98 7.37 -15.40
CA MET A 100 -3.91 6.58 -16.23
C MET A 100 -4.61 7.41 -17.31
N ILE A 101 -4.91 8.69 -17.04
CA ILE A 101 -5.43 9.60 -18.07
C ILE A 101 -4.38 9.75 -19.18
N GLU A 102 -3.14 10.05 -18.83
CA GLU A 102 -2.04 10.22 -19.77
C GLU A 102 -1.82 8.96 -20.61
N TRP A 103 -1.77 7.79 -19.96
CA TRP A 103 -1.60 6.51 -20.66
C TRP A 103 -2.74 6.27 -21.67
N CYS A 104 -4.00 6.40 -21.21
CA CYS A 104 -5.18 6.09 -22.03
C CYS A 104 -5.34 7.05 -23.20
N VAL A 105 -5.23 8.36 -22.95
CA VAL A 105 -5.34 9.38 -23.99
C VAL A 105 -4.18 9.23 -24.97
N GLY A 106 -2.95 9.06 -24.48
CA GLY A 106 -1.76 8.88 -25.30
C GLY A 106 -1.87 7.69 -26.26
N HIS A 107 -2.25 6.51 -25.75
CA HIS A 107 -2.41 5.32 -26.59
C HIS A 107 -3.59 5.45 -27.56
N THR A 108 -4.70 6.04 -27.13
CA THR A 108 -5.85 6.26 -28.01
C THR A 108 -5.49 7.15 -29.20
N LEU A 109 -4.79 8.26 -28.96
CA LEU A 109 -4.36 9.17 -30.03
C LEU A 109 -3.28 8.56 -30.92
N ARG A 110 -2.34 7.80 -30.35
CA ARG A 110 -1.31 7.07 -31.11
C ARG A 110 -1.95 6.16 -32.16
N HIS A 111 -2.96 5.39 -31.77
CA HIS A 111 -3.72 4.53 -32.70
C HIS A 111 -4.59 5.33 -33.66
N HIS A 112 -5.27 6.38 -33.20
CA HIS A 112 -6.13 7.20 -34.05
C HIS A 112 -5.38 7.88 -35.21
N LEU A 113 -4.13 8.27 -34.96
CA LEU A 113 -3.27 8.96 -35.91
C LEU A 113 -2.40 7.99 -36.74
N ASP A 114 -2.59 6.68 -36.59
CA ASP A 114 -1.82 5.64 -37.27
C ASP A 114 -0.29 5.82 -37.12
N MET A 115 0.17 6.33 -35.96
CA MET A 115 1.59 6.64 -35.74
C MET A 115 2.51 5.42 -35.78
N ASP A 116 1.93 4.21 -35.73
CA ASP A 116 2.61 2.92 -35.72
C ASP A 116 2.50 2.16 -37.05
N GLN A 117 1.88 2.76 -38.08
CA GLN A 117 1.78 2.15 -39.40
C GLN A 117 3.00 2.57 -40.25
N ASP A 118 3.73 1.57 -40.78
CA ASP A 118 4.84 1.75 -41.73
C ASP A 118 4.34 2.03 -43.17
#